data_AF-A0A929GY96-F1
#
_entry.id   AF-A0A929GY96-F1
#
_cell.length_a   1.000
_cell.length_b   1.000
_cell.length_c   1.000
_cell.angle_alpha   90.00
_cell.angle_beta   90.00
_cell.angle_gamma   90.00
#
_symmetry.space_group_name_H-M   'P 1'
#
loop_
_entity.id
_entity.type
_entity.pdbx_description
1 polymer ?
#
loop_
_entity_poly.entity_id
_entity_poly.type
_entity_poly.pdbx_seq_one_letter_code
_entity_poly.pdbx_strand_id
1 'polypeptide(L)' 'MGCTVNGPGECKAADVGIAGGVDKVALYRGGTFLRAVPTEQAFAALIEEIGGLIATDSSEEATGKR' A
#
# COMPACT_ATOMS: atom_id res chain seq x y z
N MET A 1 -2.14 -9.34 5.66
CA MET A 1 -2.37 -10.77 5.39
C MET A 1 -1.04 -11.44 5.04
N GLY A 2 -0.86 -12.70 5.45
CA GLY A 2 0.45 -13.21 5.89
C GLY A 2 1.34 -13.93 4.86
N CYS A 3 1.10 -13.81 3.55
CA CYS A 3 1.89 -14.56 2.57
C CYS A 3 2.05 -13.81 1.24
N THR A 4 3.23 -13.93 0.62
CA THR A 4 3.58 -13.34 -0.69
C THR A 4 2.77 -13.89 -1.86
N VAL A 5 2.12 -15.04 -1.70
CA VAL A 5 1.35 -15.70 -2.75
C VAL A 5 -0.05 -15.09 -2.90
N ASN A 6 -0.81 -15.02 -1.81
CA ASN A 6 -2.19 -14.52 -1.82
C ASN A 6 -2.29 -13.02 -1.48
N GLY A 7 -1.31 -12.48 -0.74
CA GLY A 7 -1.26 -11.09 -0.33
C GLY A 7 -1.38 -10.07 -1.46
N PRO A 8 -0.73 -10.26 -2.64
CA PRO A 8 -0.87 -9.32 -3.76
C PRO A 8 -2.30 -9.22 -4.31
N GLY A 9 -3.04 -10.32 -4.34
CA GLY A 9 -4.43 -10.33 -4.81
C GLY A 9 -5.36 -9.58 -3.88
N GLU A 10 -5.13 -9.72 -2.59
CA GLU A 10 -5.89 -9.04 -1.53
C GLU A 10 -5.60 -7.54 -1.50
N CYS A 11 -4.37 -7.12 -1.79
CA CYS A 11 -3.98 -5.71 -1.86
C CYS A 11 -4.66 -4.94 -3.01
N LYS A 12 -5.28 -5.63 -3.99
CA LYS A 12 -6.06 -4.97 -5.05
C LYS A 12 -7.36 -4.34 -4.58
N ALA A 13 -7.91 -4.82 -3.47
CA ALA A 13 -9.16 -4.31 -2.91
C ALA A 13 -8.93 -3.19 -1.87
N ALA A 14 -7.68 -2.82 -1.60
CA ALA A 14 -7.31 -1.83 -0.59
C ALA A 14 -6.59 -0.63 -1.21
N ASP A 15 -6.79 0.55 -0.64
CA ASP A 15 -6.07 1.76 -1.03
C ASP A 15 -4.58 1.62 -0.74
N VAL A 16 -4.23 1.02 0.41
CA VAL A 16 -2.87 0.61 0.77
C VAL A 16 -2.90 -0.79 1.37
N GLY A 17 -1.95 -1.63 0.99
CA GLY A 17 -1.82 -2.99 1.51
C GLY A 17 -0.37 -3.45 1.64
N ILE A 18 -0.15 -4.46 2.49
CA ILE A 18 1.12 -5.18 2.58
C ILE A 18 0.92 -6.69 2.37
N ALA A 19 1.83 -7.30 1.61
CA ALA A 19 1.97 -8.75 1.51
C ALA A 19 3.22 -9.21 2.27
N GLY A 20 3.02 -10.03 3.31
CA GLY A 20 4.10 -10.50 4.16
C GLY A 20 4.98 -11.57 3.52
N GLY A 21 6.29 -11.40 3.60
CA GLY A 21 7.32 -12.42 3.35
C GLY A 21 8.15 -12.69 4.61
N VAL A 22 9.19 -13.52 4.49
CA VAL A 22 9.99 -13.98 5.65
C VAL A 22 10.74 -12.80 6.31
N ASP A 23 11.54 -12.06 5.55
CA ASP A 23 12.34 -10.94 6.08
C ASP A 23 11.92 -9.57 5.54
N LYS A 24 10.96 -9.57 4.60
CA LYS A 24 10.50 -8.38 3.91
C LYS A 24 9.00 -8.41 3.71
N VAL A 25 8.40 -7.24 3.63
CA VAL A 25 7.01 -7.05 3.21
C VAL A 25 6.97 -6.27 1.90
N ALA A 26 6.09 -6.66 1.00
CA ALA A 26 5.82 -5.92 -0.23
C ALA A 26 4.66 -4.95 0.03
N LEU A 27 4.88 -3.67 -0.26
CA LEU A 27 3.92 -2.58 -0.07
C LEU A 27 3.20 -2.30 -1.39
N TYR A 28 1.89 -2.11 -1.32
CA TYR A 28 1.01 -1.89 -2.45
C TYR A 28 0.12 -0.67 -2.22
N ARG A 29 -0.21 0.06 -3.31
CA ARG A 29 -1.24 1.09 -3.33
C ARG A 29 -2.20 0.85 -4.49
N GLY A 30 -3.50 0.78 -4.21
CA GLY A 30 -4.54 0.48 -5.22
C GLY A 30 -4.22 -0.79 -6.02
N GLY A 31 -3.69 -1.83 -5.37
CA GLY A 31 -3.26 -3.06 -6.03
C GLY A 31 -1.94 -3.00 -6.83
N THR A 32 -1.28 -1.85 -6.91
CA THR A 32 0.00 -1.68 -7.60
C THR A 32 1.15 -1.81 -6.62
N PHE A 33 2.17 -2.61 -6.96
CA PHE A 33 3.38 -2.75 -6.16
C PHE A 33 4.17 -1.44 -6.13
N LEU A 34 4.57 -1.00 -4.93
CA LEU A 34 5.39 0.18 -4.73
C LEU A 34 6.85 -0.18 -4.43
N ARG A 35 7.09 -0.80 -3.28
CA ARG A 35 8.43 -1.18 -2.79
C ARG A 35 8.33 -2.34 -1.82
N ALA A 36 9.43 -3.07 -1.65
CA ALA A 36 9.58 -4.03 -0.56
C ALA A 36 10.48 -3.45 0.52
N VAL A 37 10.07 -3.55 1.78
CA VAL A 37 10.84 -3.06 2.94
C VAL A 37 11.09 -4.20 3.92
N PRO A 38 12.14 -4.12 4.76
CA PRO A 38 12.34 -5.06 5.85
C PRO A 38 11.12 -5.11 6.78
N THR A 39 10.82 -6.28 7.35
CA THR A 39 9.62 -6.48 8.20
C THR A 39 9.59 -5.52 9.39
N GLU A 40 10.74 -5.18 9.96
CA GLU A 40 10.87 -4.20 11.06
C GLU A 40 10.46 -2.77 10.66
N GLN A 41 10.47 -2.45 9.36
CA GLN A 41 10.04 -1.17 8.81
C GLN A 41 8.60 -1.20 8.29
N ALA A 42 7.93 -2.36 8.29
CA ALA A 42 6.62 -2.55 7.69
C ALA A 42 5.57 -1.57 8.23
N PHE A 43 5.51 -1.39 9.55
CA PHE A 43 4.56 -0.50 10.19
C PHE A 43 4.81 0.97 9.83
N ALA A 44 6.07 1.42 9.90
CA ALA A 44 6.43 2.79 9.56
C ALA A 44 6.12 3.11 8.09
N ALA A 45 6.48 2.21 7.17
CA ALA A 45 6.20 2.35 5.75
C ALA A 45 4.69 2.37 5.46
N LEU A 46 3.89 1.57 6.16
CA LEU A 46 2.44 1.58 5.99
C LEU A 46 1.81 2.90 6.44
N ILE A 47 2.23 3.44 7.59
CA ILE A 47 1.75 4.73 8.10
C ILE A 47 2.13 5.87 7.17
N GLU A 48 3.36 5.86 6.62
CA GLU A 48 3.82 6.83 5.62
C GLU A 48 2.88 6.85 4.40
N GLU A 49 2.53 5.68 3.86
CA GLU A 49 1.66 5.60 2.68
C GLU A 49 0.21 6.02 2.97
N ILE A 50 -0.32 5.71 4.15
CA ILE A 50 -1.66 6.16 4.58
C ILE A 50 -1.67 7.67 4.76
N GLY A 51 -0.63 8.24 5.39
CA GLY A 51 -0.47 9.68 5.53
C GLY A 51 -0.40 10.39 4.17
N GLY A 52 0.27 9.75 3.20
CA GLY A 52 0.29 10.21 1.81
C GLY A 52 -1.11 10.34 1.20
N LEU A 53 -1.99 9.36 1.42
CA LEU A 53 -3.38 9.41 0.92
C LEU A 53 -4.19 10.54 1.54
N ILE A 54 -4.13 10.68 2.86
CA ILE A 54 -4.89 11.71 3.59
C ILE A 54 -4.39 13.12 3.23
N ALA A 55 -3.08 13.27 2.95
CA ALA A 55 -2.51 14.54 2.52
C ALA A 55 -2.85 14.89 1.06
N THR A 56 -3.03 13.89 0.18
CA THR A 56 -3.37 14.12 -1.24
C THR A 56 -4.87 14.35 -1.48
N ASP A 57 -5.74 13.93 -0.56
CA ASP A 57 -7.18 14.19 -0.58
C ASP A 57 -7.55 15.69 -0.55
N SER A 58 -6.58 16.58 -0.30
CA SER A 58 -6.77 18.03 -0.48
C SER A 58 -6.59 18.52 -1.94
N SER A 59 -6.37 17.64 -2.92
CA SER A 59 -6.19 18.05 -4.33
C SER A 59 -6.84 17.17 -5.41
N GLU A 60 -7.56 16.09 -5.07
CA GLU A 60 -8.20 15.21 -6.06
C GLU A 60 -9.73 15.40 -6.19
N GLU A 61 -10.24 16.60 -5.88
CA GLU A 61 -11.54 17.07 -6.36
C GLU A 61 -11.37 18.07 -7.53
N ALA A 62 -10.49 17.77 -8.49
CA ALA A 62 -10.21 18.70 -9.60
C ALA A 62 -9.77 18.07 -10.93
N THR A 63 -10.22 16.87 -11.30
CA THR A 63 -10.20 16.46 -12.72
C THR A 63 -11.37 15.56 -13.08
N GLY A 64 -12.49 16.19 -13.46
CA GLY A 64 -13.62 15.49 -14.07
C GLY A 64 -13.37 15.06 -15.51
N LYS A 65 -14.29 14.25 -16.05
CA LYS A 65 -14.82 14.38 -17.43
C LYS A 65 -15.93 13.38 -17.73
N ARG A 66 -17.13 13.97 -17.91
CA ARG A 66 -18.26 13.59 -18.79
C ARG A 66 -19.16 12.43 -18.37
#